data_AF-A0A1G0LBM1-F1
#
_entry.id   AF-A0A1G0LBM1-F1
#
_cell.length_a   1.000
_cell.length_b   1.000
_cell.length_c   1.000
_cell.angle_alpha   90.00
_cell.angle_beta   90.00
_cell.angle_gamma   90.00
#
_symmetry.space_group_name_H-M   'P 1'
#
loop_
_entity.id
_entity.type
_entity.pdbx_description
1 polymer ?
#
loop_
_entity_poly.entity_id
_entity_poly.type
_entity_poly.pdbx_seq_one_letter_code
_entity_poly.pdbx_strand_id
1 'polypeptide(L)' 'MKEGIHPDYSEITVKCLCGNTFLTRSTKKEISTEICSACHPFYTGKQ' A
#
# COMPACT_ATOMS: atom_id res chain seq x y z
N MET A 1 15.02 12.80 6.56
CA MET A 1 16.05 11.99 5.87
C MET A 1 17.40 12.40 6.40
N LYS A 2 18.01 11.55 7.22
CA LYS A 2 19.41 11.69 7.67
C LYS A 2 20.25 10.72 6.86
N GLU A 3 21.38 11.19 6.34
CA GLU A 3 22.32 10.40 5.55
C GLU A 3 22.80 9.18 6.36
N GLY A 4 22.71 7.99 5.77
CA GLY A 4 23.27 6.74 6.33
C GLY A 4 22.34 5.83 7.15
N ILE A 5 21.14 6.28 7.56
CA ILE A 5 20.21 5.45 8.36
C ILE A 5 18.83 5.25 7.71
N HIS A 6 18.51 6.00 6.65
CA HIS A 6 17.22 5.87 5.99
C HIS A 6 17.29 4.83 4.87
N PRO A 7 16.47 3.77 4.92
CA PRO A 7 16.36 2.81 3.82
C PRO A 7 15.83 3.47 2.54
N ASP A 8 16.21 2.89 1.40
CA ASP A 8 15.81 3.35 0.06
C ASP A 8 14.28 3.46 -0.02
N TYR A 9 13.79 4.66 -0.33
CA TYR A 9 12.37 4.96 -0.37
C TYR A 9 11.95 5.06 -1.83
N SER A 10 11.34 3.98 -2.33
CA SER A 10 10.95 3.86 -3.72
C SER A 10 9.44 3.97 -3.87
N GLU A 11 9.00 4.47 -5.03
CA GLU A 11 7.59 4.44 -5.40
C GLU A 11 7.24 3.02 -5.86
N ILE A 12 6.24 2.43 -5.22
CA ILE A 12 5.81 1.07 -5.45
C ILE A 12 4.31 1.01 -5.72
N THR A 13 3.93 0.05 -6.55
CA THR A 13 2.53 -0.22 -6.83
C THR A 13 2.02 -1.21 -5.80
N VAL A 14 1.08 -0.80 -4.96
CA VAL A 14 0.37 -1.70 -4.06
C VAL A 14 -0.78 -2.33 -4.84
N LYS A 15 -0.80 -3.66 -4.94
CA LYS A 15 -1.88 -4.40 -5.60
C LYS A 15 -2.81 -4.96 -4.55
N CYS A 16 -4.10 -4.67 -4.64
CA CYS A 16 -5.08 -5.32 -3.79
C CYS A 16 -5.83 -6.45 -4.51
N LEU A 17 -6.24 -7.45 -3.74
CA LEU A 17 -7.10 -8.56 -4.21
C LEU A 17 -8.42 -8.05 -4.83
N CYS A 18 -8.86 -6.86 -4.44
CA CYS A 18 -10.02 -6.15 -4.98
C CYS A 18 -9.82 -5.63 -6.42
N GLY A 19 -8.63 -5.80 -7.01
CA GLY A 19 -8.27 -5.24 -8.31
C GLY A 19 -7.82 -3.77 -8.27
N ASN A 20 -7.96 -3.09 -7.12
CA ASN A 20 -7.45 -1.74 -6.96
C ASN A 20 -5.93 -1.76 -6.81
N THR A 21 -5.27 -0.90 -7.60
CA THR A 21 -3.84 -0.63 -7.50
C THR A 21 -3.63 0.82 -7.14
N PHE A 22 -2.85 1.10 -6.09
CA PHE A 22 -2.51 2.47 -5.73
C PHE A 22 -0.99 2.63 -5.56
N LEU A 23 -0.48 3.78 -5.98
CA LEU A 23 0.94 4.11 -5.88
C LEU A 23 1.22 4.58 -4.45
N THR A 24 2.09 3.87 -3.75
CA THR A 24 2.56 4.23 -2.42
C THR A 24 4.07 4.24 -2.41
N ARG A 25 4.68 5.08 -1.58
CA ARG A 25 6.13 5.05 -1.40
C ARG A 25 6.45 4.17 -0.21
N SER A 26 7.32 3.17 -0.41
CA SER A 26 7.73 2.25 0.64
C SER A 26 9.20 1.85 0.45
N THR A 27 9.76 1.24 1.48
CA THR A 27 11.11 0.66 1.45
C THR A 27 11.13 -0.75 0.88
N LYS A 28 9.95 -1.36 0.75
CA LYS A 28 9.75 -2.69 0.15
C LYS A 28 9.31 -2.50 -1.29
N LYS A 29 9.86 -3.29 -2.23
CA LYS A 29 9.66 -3.16 -3.67
C LYS A 29 8.25 -3.51 -4.16
N GLU A 30 7.55 -4.44 -3.50
CA GLU A 30 6.20 -4.86 -3.87
C GLU A 30 5.38 -5.11 -2.62
N ILE A 31 4.13 -4.63 -2.61
CA ILE A 31 3.17 -4.89 -1.54
C ILE A 31 1.89 -5.42 -2.18
N SER A 32 1.51 -6.62 -1.79
CA SER A 32 0.19 -7.18 -2.08
C SER A 32 -0.65 -7.04 -0.81
N THR A 33 -1.78 -6.35 -0.92
CA THR A 33 -2.69 -6.09 0.22
C THR A 33 -3.97 -6.89 0.04
N GLU A 34 -4.42 -7.58 1.08
CA GLU A 34 -5.63 -8.41 1.01
C GLU A 34 -6.92 -7.58 1.09
N ILE A 35 -6.89 -6.46 1.82
CA ILE A 35 -8.07 -5.60 2.02
C ILE A 35 -7.67 -4.13 1.81
N CYS A 36 -8.19 -3.53 0.73
CA CYS A 36 -8.03 -2.12 0.40
C CYS A 36 -9.08 -1.27 1.15
N SER A 37 -8.86 0.05 1.28
CA SER A 37 -9.90 0.95 1.82
C SER A 37 -11.19 0.92 1.00
N ALA A 38 -11.11 0.57 -0.28
CA ALA A 38 -12.27 0.37 -1.13
C ALA A 38 -13.03 -0.95 -0.84
N CYS A 39 -12.46 -1.89 -0.08
CA CYS A 39 -13.06 -3.20 0.19
C CYS A 39 -13.15 -3.58 1.66
N HIS A 40 -12.54 -2.83 2.58
CA HIS A 40 -12.78 -3.09 4.00
C HIS A 40 -14.25 -2.75 4.29
N PRO A 41 -15.05 -3.70 4.85
CA PRO A 41 -16.47 -3.49 5.17
C PRO A 41 -16.73 -2.23 6.00
N PHE A 42 -15.72 -1.84 6.78
CA PHE A 42 -15.65 -0.60 7.56
C PHE A 42 -15.76 0.67 6.72
N TYR A 43 -15.12 0.75 5.54
CA TYR A 43 -15.19 1.93 4.67
C TYR A 43 -16.42 1.90 3.76
N THR A 44 -16.92 0.72 3.41
CA THR A 44 -18.12 0.56 2.57
C THR A 44 -19.43 0.64 3.35
N GLY A 45 -19.36 0.83 4.68
CA GLY A 45 -20.52 1.08 5.54
C GLY A 45 -21.52 -0.08 5.64
N LYS A 46 -21.12 -1.28 5.20
CA LYS A 46 -21.91 -2.51 5.32
C LYS A 46 -21.18 -3.41 6.30
N GLN A 47 -21.63 -3.41 7.56
CA GLN A 47 -21.27 -4.46 8.50
C GLN A 47 -22.06 -5.73 8.20
#